data_AF-A0A1S2REV3-F1
#
_entry.id   AF-A0A1S2REV3-F1
#
_cell.length_a   1.000
_cell.length_b   1.000
_cell.length_c   1.000
_cell.angle_alpha   90.00
_cell.angle_beta   90.00
_cell.angle_gamma   90.00
#
_symmetry.space_group_name_H-M   'P 1'
#
loop_
_entity.id
_entity.type
_entity.pdbx_description
1 polymer ?
#
loop_
_entity_poly.entity_id
_entity_poly.type
_entity_poly.pdbx_seq_one_letter_code
_entity_poly.pdbx_strand_id
1 'polypeptide(L)'
;MNIALIAHDKKKNELVQFVTAYQTIFSKHTLFATGTTGLRISEATGLELTRFKSGPLGGDQEIGAMIAKNQMDAVFFFRDPLTAQPHEPDVTALVRLCDVYSIPLATNMGSAELLIRGLDQGLLEWRNVMKNGETDGK
;
A
#
# COMPACT_ATOMS: atom_id res chain seq x y z
N MET A 1 8.98 -6.62 -4.68
CA MET A 1 8.47 -5.33 -4.16
C MET A 1 7.67 -5.56 -2.89
N ASN A 2 7.77 -4.63 -1.95
CA ASN A 2 6.99 -4.54 -0.72
C ASN A 2 5.80 -3.60 -0.95
N ILE A 3 4.58 -4.10 -0.76
CA ILE A 3 3.35 -3.39 -1.15
C ILE A 3 2.43 -3.23 0.05
N ALA A 4 2.00 -2.00 0.32
CA ALA A 4 1.00 -1.70 1.34
C ALA A 4 -0.41 -1.64 0.74
N LEU A 5 -1.38 -2.27 1.42
CA LEU A 5 -2.79 -2.36 1.06
C LEU A 5 -3.64 -1.77 2.20
N ILE A 6 -4.25 -0.61 1.96
CA ILE A 6 -4.95 0.19 2.97
C ILE A 6 -6.31 0.60 2.39
N ALA A 7 -7.36 0.57 3.20
CA ALA A 7 -8.67 1.06 2.79
C ALA A 7 -9.47 1.63 3.96
N HIS A 8 -10.13 2.76 3.75
CA HIS A 8 -11.22 3.21 4.62
C HIS A 8 -12.36 2.18 4.60
N ASP A 9 -13.20 2.16 5.64
CA ASP A 9 -14.21 1.12 5.82
C ASP A 9 -15.12 0.93 4.60
N LYS A 10 -15.64 2.02 4.02
CA LYS A 10 -16.49 1.98 2.83
C LYS A 10 -15.77 1.51 1.56
N LYS A 11 -14.45 1.50 1.56
CA LYS A 11 -13.60 1.13 0.42
C LYS A 11 -12.96 -0.25 0.53
N LYS A 12 -13.10 -0.93 1.67
CA LYS A 12 -12.53 -2.27 1.87
C LYS A 12 -13.04 -3.30 0.86
N ASN A 13 -14.33 -3.26 0.52
CA ASN A 13 -14.90 -4.17 -0.48
C ASN A 13 -14.26 -3.97 -1.85
N GLU A 14 -14.11 -2.72 -2.28
CA GLU A 14 -13.48 -2.38 -3.55
C GLU A 14 -12.03 -2.85 -3.60
N LEU A 15 -11.25 -2.65 -2.52
CA LEU A 15 -9.86 -3.11 -2.46
C LEU A 15 -9.76 -4.64 -2.45
N VAL A 16 -10.62 -5.36 -1.73
CA VAL A 16 -10.63 -6.83 -1.73
C VAL A 16 -10.93 -7.37 -3.13
N GLN A 17 -11.92 -6.80 -3.82
CA GLN A 17 -12.24 -7.18 -5.20
C GLN A 17 -11.07 -6.92 -6.15
N PHE A 18 -10.42 -5.76 -6.01
CA PHE A 18 -9.23 -5.42 -6.79
C PHE A 18 -8.09 -6.43 -6.57
N VAL A 19 -7.76 -6.74 -5.32
CA VAL A 19 -6.69 -7.70 -5.01
C VAL A 19 -7.04 -9.11 -5.50
N THR A 20 -8.32 -9.49 -5.44
CA THR A 20 -8.80 -10.77 -5.98
C THR A 20 -8.63 -10.82 -7.51
N ALA A 21 -9.02 -9.76 -8.22
CA ALA A 21 -8.91 -9.69 -9.67
C ALA A 21 -7.45 -9.75 -10.17
N TYR A 22 -6.51 -9.19 -9.40
CA TYR A 22 -5.08 -9.15 -9.72
C TYR A 22 -4.24 -10.08 -8.83
N GLN A 23 -4.86 -11.11 -8.26
CA GLN A 23 -4.24 -11.98 -7.26
C GLN A 23 -2.92 -12.59 -7.74
N THR A 24 -2.85 -13.03 -9.01
CA THR A 24 -1.64 -13.60 -9.62
C THR A 24 -0.46 -12.63 -9.66
N ILE A 25 -0.73 -11.32 -9.73
CA ILE A 25 0.33 -10.30 -9.70
C ILE A 25 0.73 -10.06 -8.23
N PHE A 26 -0.25 -9.86 -7.35
CA PHE A 26 0.02 -9.64 -5.92
C PHE A 26 0.77 -10.80 -5.26
N SER A 27 0.53 -12.04 -5.68
CA SER A 27 1.24 -13.22 -5.15
C SER A 27 2.74 -13.25 -5.43
N LYS A 28 3.24 -12.39 -6.33
CA LYS A 28 4.68 -12.26 -6.65
C LYS A 28 5.40 -11.27 -5.72
N HIS A 29 4.70 -10.69 -4.76
CA HIS A 29 5.18 -9.56 -3.95
C HIS A 29 4.96 -9.79 -2.46
N THR A 30 5.70 -9.06 -1.63
CA THR A 30 5.52 -9.08 -0.18
C THR A 30 4.45 -8.07 0.20
N LEU A 31 3.37 -8.56 0.82
CA LEU A 31 2.18 -7.76 1.08
C LEU A 31 2.09 -7.33 2.54
N PHE A 32 1.67 -6.09 2.75
CA PHE A 32 1.44 -5.48 4.05
C PHE A 32 0.06 -4.83 4.04
N ALA A 33 -0.68 -4.91 5.15
CA ALA A 33 -1.99 -4.26 5.23
C ALA A 33 -2.34 -3.86 6.66
N THR A 34 -3.22 -2.86 6.81
CA THR A 34 -3.72 -2.45 8.12
C THR A 34 -4.88 -3.33 8.60
N GLY A 35 -4.92 -3.56 9.91
CA GLY A 35 -6.05 -4.06 10.70
C GLY A 35 -6.94 -5.10 10.00
N THR A 36 -8.18 -4.69 9.71
CA THR A 36 -9.23 -5.52 9.11
C THR A 36 -9.13 -5.63 7.60
N THR A 37 -8.47 -4.67 6.92
CA THR A 37 -8.22 -4.74 5.47
C THR A 37 -7.44 -6.00 5.13
N GLY A 38 -6.33 -6.24 5.85
CA GLY A 38 -5.49 -7.41 5.65
C GLY A 38 -6.21 -8.73 5.93
N LEU A 39 -7.03 -8.78 6.98
CA LEU A 39 -7.82 -9.98 7.29
C LEU A 39 -8.74 -10.34 6.12
N ARG A 40 -9.52 -9.37 5.61
CA ARG A 40 -10.50 -9.61 4.55
C ARG A 40 -9.84 -10.00 3.22
N ILE A 41 -8.67 -9.45 2.92
CA ILE A 41 -7.90 -9.84 1.73
C ILE A 41 -7.42 -11.29 1.87
N SER A 42 -6.85 -11.65 3.02
CA SER A 42 -6.36 -12.99 3.27
C SER A 42 -7.48 -14.03 3.20
N GLU A 43 -8.65 -13.75 3.79
CA GLU A 43 -9.83 -14.62 3.72
C GLU A 43 -10.36 -14.80 2.29
N ALA A 44 -10.34 -13.73 1.47
CA ALA A 44 -10.89 -13.78 0.12
C ALA A 44 -9.95 -14.42 -0.92
N THR A 45 -8.64 -14.32 -0.71
CA THR A 45 -7.63 -14.68 -1.73
C THR A 45 -6.68 -15.80 -1.30
N GLY A 46 -6.56 -16.07 0.00
CA GLY A 46 -5.54 -16.97 0.54
C GLY A 46 -4.12 -16.39 0.50
N LEU A 47 -3.94 -15.11 0.14
CA LEU A 47 -2.62 -14.47 0.15
C LEU A 47 -2.12 -14.28 1.58
N GLU A 48 -0.84 -14.57 1.78
CA GLU A 48 -0.12 -14.22 3.00
C GLU A 48 0.29 -12.75 2.99
N LEU A 49 0.03 -12.05 4.10
CA LEU A 49 0.34 -10.64 4.24
C LEU A 49 0.61 -10.28 5.70
N THR A 50 1.57 -9.39 5.91
CA THR A 50 1.88 -8.84 7.24
C THR A 50 0.79 -7.85 7.63
N ARG A 51 0.18 -8.06 8.79
CA ARG A 51 -0.90 -7.19 9.30
C ARG A 51 -0.38 -6.22 10.36
N PHE A 52 -0.57 -4.94 10.11
CA PHE A 52 -0.35 -3.85 11.06
C PHE A 52 -1.62 -3.55 11.87
N LYS A 53 -1.53 -2.60 12.81
CA LYS A 53 -2.71 -2.06 13.49
C LYS A 53 -3.69 -1.44 12.48
N SER A 54 -4.91 -1.16 12.92
CA SER A 54 -5.82 -0.35 12.10
C SER A 54 -5.29 1.08 11.97
N GLY A 55 -5.65 1.78 10.89
CA GLY A 55 -5.27 3.20 10.69
C GLY A 55 -5.51 4.07 11.93
N PRO A 56 -6.73 4.09 12.51
CA PRO A 56 -7.03 4.84 13.74
C PRO A 56 -6.18 4.49 14.97
N LEU A 57 -5.54 3.32 14.98
CA LEU A 57 -4.71 2.83 16.09
C LEU A 57 -3.21 2.88 15.75
N GLY A 58 -2.81 3.66 14.73
CA GLY A 58 -1.42 3.89 14.36
C GLY A 58 -0.90 3.05 13.20
N GLY A 59 -1.73 2.24 12.54
CA GLY A 59 -1.30 1.40 11.41
C GLY A 59 -0.76 2.20 10.22
N ASP A 60 -1.29 3.40 10.00
CA ASP A 60 -0.80 4.30 8.93
C ASP A 60 0.61 4.83 9.26
N GLN A 61 0.91 5.04 10.54
CA GLN A 61 2.24 5.46 11.00
C GLN A 61 3.25 4.32 10.95
N GLU A 62 2.85 3.07 11.20
CA GLU A 62 3.70 1.89 11.01
C GLU A 62 4.17 1.79 9.55
N ILE A 63 3.24 1.97 8.60
CA ILE A 63 3.55 1.98 7.16
C ILE A 63 4.39 3.22 6.79
N GLY A 64 4.05 4.39 7.33
CA GLY A 64 4.84 5.61 7.15
C GLY A 64 6.30 5.45 7.60
N ALA A 65 6.53 4.78 8.73
CA ALA A 65 7.87 4.47 9.23
C ALA A 65 8.64 3.54 8.27
N MET A 66 7.97 2.58 7.64
CA MET A 66 8.59 1.72 6.61
C MET A 66 8.93 2.52 5.35
N ILE A 67 8.05 3.42 4.90
CA ILE A 67 8.34 4.32 3.77
C ILE A 67 9.59 5.14 4.05
N ALA A 68 9.67 5.74 5.24
CA ALA A 68 10.82 6.58 5.62
C ALA A 68 12.16 5.82 5.71
N LYS A 69 12.09 4.49 5.88
CA LYS A 69 13.24 3.57 5.87
C LYS A 69 13.50 2.94 4.51
N ASN A 70 12.81 3.41 3.46
CA ASN A 70 12.86 2.85 2.10
C ASN A 70 12.50 1.34 2.05
N GLN A 71 11.65 0.88 2.98
CA GLN A 71 11.20 -0.51 3.10
C GLN A 71 9.85 -0.78 2.42
N MET A 72 9.29 0.22 1.74
CA MET A 72 8.03 0.12 0.99
C MET A 72 8.26 0.54 -0.46
N ASP A 73 7.60 -0.13 -1.42
CA ASP A 73 7.78 0.11 -2.86
C ASP A 73 6.54 0.63 -3.56
N ALA A 74 5.36 0.32 -3.05
CA ALA A 74 4.11 0.82 -3.57
C ALA A 74 3.06 0.86 -2.46
N VAL A 75 2.12 1.79 -2.56
CA VAL A 75 0.99 1.91 -1.65
C VAL A 75 -0.31 1.97 -2.44
N PHE A 76 -1.23 1.07 -2.13
CA PHE A 76 -2.61 1.12 -2.58
C PHE A 76 -3.48 1.52 -1.38
N PHE A 77 -3.88 2.79 -1.34
CA PHE A 77 -4.69 3.33 -0.27
C PHE A 77 -6.05 3.81 -0.79
N PHE A 78 -7.06 2.93 -0.77
CA PHE A 78 -8.40 3.30 -1.22
C PHE A 78 -9.10 4.16 -0.17
N ARG A 79 -9.13 5.47 -0.44
CA ARG A 79 -9.69 6.47 0.46
C ARG A 79 -11.17 6.69 0.17
N ASP A 80 -11.92 6.90 1.25
CA ASP A 80 -13.28 7.43 1.18
C ASP A 80 -13.22 8.96 1.24
N PRO A 81 -13.46 9.68 0.12
CA PRO A 81 -13.39 11.14 0.09
C PRO A 81 -14.67 11.82 0.61
N LEU A 82 -15.72 11.05 0.91
CA LEU A 82 -17.04 11.59 1.27
C LEU A 82 -17.35 11.49 2.76
N THR A 83 -16.51 10.80 3.53
CA THR A 83 -16.68 10.64 4.98
C THR A 83 -15.46 11.16 5.72
N ALA A 84 -15.67 12.05 6.69
CA ALA A 84 -14.61 12.51 7.57
C ALA A 84 -14.01 11.34 8.36
N GLN A 85 -12.68 11.21 8.34
CA GLN A 85 -11.98 10.22 9.15
C GLN A 85 -11.42 10.85 10.43
N PRO A 86 -11.55 10.20 11.60
CA PRO A 86 -10.92 10.68 12.84
C PRO A 86 -9.38 10.78 12.76
N HIS A 87 -8.78 10.06 11.82
CA HIS A 87 -7.33 9.94 11.60
C HIS A 87 -6.89 10.58 10.27
N GLU A 88 -7.63 11.56 9.74
CA GLU A 88 -7.21 12.32 8.54
C GLU A 88 -5.77 12.91 8.63
N PRO A 89 -5.27 13.39 9.79
CA PRO A 89 -3.88 13.82 9.90
C PRO A 89 -2.88 12.71 9.55
N ASP A 90 -3.15 11.48 9.97
CA ASP A 90 -2.31 10.31 9.72
C ASP A 90 -2.34 9.94 8.23
N VAL A 91 -3.53 9.98 7.61
CA VAL A 91 -3.69 9.80 6.16
C VAL A 91 -2.86 10.82 5.38
N THR A 92 -2.94 12.09 5.77
CA THR A 92 -2.20 13.18 5.12
C THR A 92 -0.70 13.01 5.29
N ALA A 93 -0.25 12.61 6.49
CA ALA A 93 1.15 12.34 6.77
C ALA A 93 1.69 11.19 5.92
N LEU A 94 0.92 10.12 5.74
CA LEU A 94 1.29 8.97 4.90
C LEU A 94 1.43 9.37 3.43
N VAL A 95 0.46 10.11 2.87
CA VAL A 95 0.52 10.60 1.48
C VAL A 95 1.75 11.49 1.28
N ARG A 96 1.99 12.43 2.20
CA ARG A 96 3.18 13.30 2.17
C ARG A 96 4.48 12.49 2.19
N LEU A 97 4.54 11.38 2.93
CA LEU A 97 5.71 10.51 2.92
C LEU A 97 5.88 9.79 1.57
N CYS A 98 4.80 9.35 0.93
CA CYS A 98 4.89 8.83 -0.43
C CYS A 98 5.49 9.87 -1.40
N ASP A 99 5.07 11.13 -1.30
CA ASP A 99 5.61 12.21 -2.15
C ASP A 99 7.10 12.44 -1.90
N VAL A 100 7.53 12.51 -0.63
CA VAL A 100 8.94 12.76 -0.27
C VAL A 100 9.86 11.66 -0.77
N TYR A 101 9.46 10.40 -0.62
CA TYR A 101 10.28 9.23 -0.99
C TYR A 101 9.98 8.72 -2.40
N SER A 102 9.16 9.45 -3.17
CA SER A 102 8.70 9.05 -4.51
C SER A 102 8.12 7.64 -4.56
N ILE A 103 7.38 7.23 -3.51
CA ILE A 103 6.70 5.94 -3.48
C ILE A 103 5.43 6.02 -4.34
N PRO A 104 5.30 5.18 -5.38
CA PRO A 104 4.07 5.07 -6.15
C PRO A 104 2.86 4.82 -5.26
N LEU A 105 1.88 5.72 -5.36
CA LEU A 105 0.69 5.74 -4.54
C LEU A 105 -0.57 5.74 -5.42
N ALA A 106 -1.44 4.75 -5.21
CA ALA A 106 -2.77 4.70 -5.78
C ALA A 106 -3.80 5.00 -4.70
N THR A 107 -4.62 6.05 -4.89
CA THR A 107 -5.64 6.45 -3.89
C THR A 107 -7.07 6.03 -4.24
N ASN A 108 -7.25 5.45 -5.43
CA ASN A 108 -8.53 5.03 -6.00
C ASN A 108 -8.32 3.90 -7.03
N MET A 109 -9.41 3.31 -7.51
CA MET A 109 -9.36 2.21 -8.48
C MET A 109 -8.62 2.56 -9.78
N GLY A 110 -8.86 3.74 -10.35
CA GLY A 110 -8.26 4.12 -11.64
C GLY A 110 -6.73 4.19 -11.59
N SER A 111 -6.19 4.85 -10.54
CA SER A 111 -4.74 4.88 -10.29
C SER A 111 -4.19 3.49 -9.91
N ALA A 112 -4.96 2.69 -9.19
CA ALA A 112 -4.55 1.35 -8.77
C ALA A 112 -4.36 0.41 -9.95
N GLU A 113 -5.29 0.43 -10.91
CA GLU A 113 -5.21 -0.43 -12.09
C GLU A 113 -4.00 -0.10 -12.97
N LEU A 114 -3.72 1.18 -13.17
CA LEU A 114 -2.50 1.61 -13.88
C LEU A 114 -1.24 1.16 -13.14
N LEU A 115 -1.22 1.33 -11.82
CA LEU A 115 -0.07 0.98 -10.99
C LEU A 115 0.21 -0.53 -10.97
N ILE A 116 -0.80 -1.38 -10.77
CA ILE A 116 -0.59 -2.83 -10.71
C ILE A 116 -0.18 -3.42 -12.06
N ARG A 117 -0.72 -2.88 -13.17
CA ARG A 117 -0.33 -3.30 -14.53
C ARG A 117 1.09 -2.82 -14.86
N GLY A 118 1.44 -1.59 -14.49
CA GLY A 118 2.79 -1.09 -14.62
C GLY A 118 3.80 -1.90 -13.81
N LEU A 119 3.40 -2.35 -12.61
CA LEU A 119 4.21 -3.24 -11.78
C LEU A 119 4.45 -4.59 -12.46
N ASP A 120 3.42 -5.24 -13.02
CA ASP A 120 3.56 -6.52 -13.74
C ASP A 120 4.41 -6.40 -15.01
N GLN A 121 4.41 -5.21 -15.64
CA GLN A 121 5.27 -4.88 -16.78
C GLN A 121 6.71 -4.48 -16.38
N GLY A 122 7.04 -4.43 -15.09
CA GLY A 122 8.38 -4.05 -14.63
C GLY A 122 8.67 -2.54 -14.72
N LEU A 123 7.66 -1.68 -14.84
CA LEU A 123 7.85 -0.22 -14.91
C LEU A 123 8.33 0.38 -13.57
N LEU A 124 8.34 -0.40 -12.49
CA LEU A 124 8.78 -0.01 -11.16
C LEU A 124 10.19 -0.52 -10.79
N GLU A 125 10.91 -1.18 -11.70
CA GLU A 125 12.23 -1.76 -11.41
C GLU A 125 13.29 -0.72 -10.98
N TRP A 126 13.10 0.55 -11.33
CA TRP A 126 13.95 1.65 -10.84
C TRP A 126 13.97 1.76 -9.31
N ARG A 127 12.94 1.27 -8.60
CA ARG A 127 12.90 1.20 -7.13
C ARG A 127 13.97 0.27 -6.56
N ASN A 128 14.32 -0.80 -7.27
CA ASN A 128 15.39 -1.72 -6.86
C ASN A 128 16.75 -1.03 -6.90
N VAL A 129 16.99 -0.17 -7.89
CA VAL A 129 18.21 0.64 -8.00
C VAL A 129 18.32 1.62 -6.82
N MET A 130 17.23 2.33 -6.50
CA MET A 130 17.20 3.30 -5.39
C MET A 130 17.46 2.64 -4.03
N LYS A 131 16.90 1.45 -3.79
CA LYS A 131 17.17 0.69 -2.56
C LYS A 131 18.64 0.29 -2.42
N ASN A 132 19.24 -0.17 -3.51
CA ASN A 132 20.63 -0.62 -3.49
C ASN A 132 21.59 0.56 -3.34
N GLY A 133 21.29 1.71 -3.96
CA GLY A 133 22.13 2.93 -3.86
C GLY A 133 22.18 3.57 -2.47
N GLU A 134 21.15 3.39 -1.63
CA GLU A 134 21.19 3.84 -0.22
C GLU A 134 22.09 2.96 0.65
N THR A 135 22.30 1.68 0.28
CA THR A 135 23.23 0.78 0.97
C THR A 135 24.69 1.17 0.76
N ASP A 136 25.02 1.79 -0.38
CA ASP A 136 26.38 2.23 -0.74
C ASP A 136 26.70 3.67 -0.30
N GLY A 137 25.74 4.34 0.34
CA GLY A 137 25.80 5.76 0.72
C GLY A 137 26.01 6.04 2.21
N LYS A 138 26.61 5.12 2.96
CA LYS A 138 27.09 5.34 4.34
C LYS A 138 28.54 4.92 4.52
#